data_AF-A0A535ZLD6-F1
#
_entry.id   AF-A0A535ZLD6-F1
#
_cell.length_a   1.000
_cell.length_b   1.000
_cell.length_c   1.000
_cell.angle_alpha   90.00
_cell.angle_beta   90.00
_cell.angle_gamma   90.00
#
_symmetry.space_group_name_H-M   'P 1'
#
loop_
_entity.id
_entity.type
_entity.pdbx_description
1 polymer ?
#
loop_
_entity_poly.entity_id
_entity_poly.type
_entity_poly.pdbx_seq_one_letter_code
_entity_poly.pdbx_strand_id
1 'polypeptide(L)'
;MSYAQVSLLILLFPAAGAILLAGRGWRLPRIVTRIVGPGVVWASFVATLYLFANSVSADFTYWTWIKSGSFEVPFNLLVDQLSIFMCLVITGVGGLIVTYAVGYMDKEDGPSYARFFTYMDVFVFSMLLLVLAGNFIFLIVGWALVGLSSYFLIGFWYHRRSAVLAARKAFVMNVIGDVGMIL
;
A
#
# COMPACT_ATOMS: atom_id res chain seq x y z
N MET A 1 7.55 -14.94 -17.00
CA MET A 1 7.92 -14.51 -15.63
C MET A 1 7.43 -15.58 -14.66
N SER A 2 8.19 -15.89 -13.60
CA SER A 2 7.72 -16.82 -12.56
C SER A 2 6.56 -16.17 -11.78
N TYR A 3 5.59 -16.97 -11.31
CA TYR A 3 4.47 -16.46 -10.50
C TYR A 3 4.94 -15.75 -9.22
N ALA A 4 6.06 -16.20 -8.64
CA ALA A 4 6.71 -15.51 -7.51
C ALA A 4 7.17 -14.09 -7.89
N GLN A 5 7.70 -13.89 -9.10
CA GLN A 5 8.11 -12.54 -9.51
C GLN A 5 6.90 -11.63 -9.69
N VAL A 6 5.78 -12.17 -10.20
CA VAL A 6 4.56 -11.39 -10.41
C VAL A 6 3.93 -10.97 -9.09
N SER A 7 3.86 -11.86 -8.08
CA SER A 7 3.31 -11.50 -6.78
C SER A 7 4.15 -10.44 -6.05
N LEU A 8 5.48 -10.49 -6.20
CA LEU A 8 6.36 -9.44 -5.70
C LEU A 8 6.15 -8.10 -6.46
N LEU A 9 5.91 -8.13 -7.77
CA LEU A 9 5.60 -6.92 -8.54
C LEU A 9 4.31 -6.23 -8.12
N ILE A 10 3.27 -6.99 -7.77
CA ILE A 10 2.00 -6.43 -7.24
C ILE A 10 2.28 -5.50 -6.05
N LEU A 11 3.19 -5.91 -5.17
CA LEU A 11 3.60 -5.13 -4.02
C LEU A 11 4.57 -3.99 -4.40
N LEU A 12 5.53 -4.25 -5.28
CA LEU A 12 6.56 -3.27 -5.63
C LEU A 12 6.06 -2.08 -6.45
N PHE A 13 5.05 -2.23 -7.30
CA PHE A 13 4.58 -1.10 -8.11
C PHE A 13 4.12 0.10 -7.25
N PRO A 14 3.17 -0.03 -6.30
CA PRO A 14 2.76 1.08 -5.46
C PRO A 14 3.88 1.56 -4.53
N ALA A 15 4.75 0.66 -4.05
CA ALA A 15 5.94 1.08 -3.29
C ALA A 15 6.88 1.97 -4.12
N ALA A 16 7.13 1.58 -5.37
CA ALA A 16 7.95 2.35 -6.30
C ALA A 16 7.29 3.69 -6.65
N GLY A 17 5.96 3.70 -6.87
CA GLY A 17 5.20 4.93 -7.08
C GLY A 17 5.35 5.89 -5.90
N ALA A 18 5.14 5.41 -4.67
CA ALA A 18 5.33 6.19 -3.46
C ALA A 18 6.75 6.79 -3.35
N ILE A 19 7.79 5.98 -3.56
CA ILE A 19 9.19 6.44 -3.48
C ILE A 19 9.50 7.46 -4.57
N LEU A 20 9.07 7.20 -5.81
CA LEU A 20 9.27 8.12 -6.94
C LEU A 20 8.59 9.46 -6.66
N LEU A 21 7.32 9.43 -6.22
CA LEU A 21 6.52 10.63 -5.95
C LEU A 21 7.01 11.42 -4.72
N ALA A 22 7.52 10.73 -3.70
CA ALA A 22 8.18 11.35 -2.56
C ALA A 22 9.56 11.95 -2.93
N GLY A 23 10.18 11.42 -3.98
CA GLY A 23 11.44 11.88 -4.52
C GLY A 23 11.46 13.38 -4.79
N ARG A 24 12.63 14.00 -4.61
CA ARG A 24 12.84 15.45 -4.80
C ARG A 24 11.93 16.32 -3.92
N GLY A 25 11.44 15.77 -2.80
CA GLY A 25 10.61 16.48 -1.81
C GLY A 25 9.23 16.85 -2.35
N TRP A 26 8.57 15.93 -3.09
CA TRP A 26 7.26 16.14 -3.72
C TRP A 26 7.22 17.23 -4.79
N ARG A 27 8.37 17.67 -5.31
CA ARG A 27 8.46 18.75 -6.32
C ARG A 27 8.44 18.23 -7.76
N LEU A 28 7.81 17.08 -8.00
CA LEU A 28 7.72 16.52 -9.35
C LEU A 28 6.71 17.28 -10.21
N PRO A 29 6.89 17.29 -11.55
CA PRO A 29 5.91 17.86 -12.46
C PRO A 29 4.56 17.15 -12.30
N ARG A 30 3.46 17.92 -12.30
CA ARG A 30 2.10 17.38 -12.14
C ARG A 30 1.77 16.26 -13.12
N ILE A 31 2.26 16.36 -14.36
CA ILE A 31 2.05 15.33 -15.38
C ILE A 31 2.64 13.98 -14.95
N VAL A 32 3.80 13.98 -14.29
CA VAL A 32 4.43 12.77 -13.77
C VAL A 32 3.58 12.18 -12.66
N THR A 33 3.17 12.99 -11.68
CA THR A 33 2.31 12.52 -10.58
C THR A 33 0.97 11.98 -11.08
N ARG A 34 0.35 12.65 -12.05
CA ARG A 34 -0.92 12.25 -12.66
C ARG A 34 -0.85 10.90 -13.37
N ILE A 35 0.29 10.56 -13.97
CA ILE A 35 0.48 9.28 -14.66
C ILE A 35 0.93 8.21 -13.66
N VAL A 36 1.93 8.52 -12.83
CA VAL A 36 2.56 7.55 -11.93
C VAL A 36 1.58 7.11 -10.85
N GLY A 37 0.88 8.02 -10.15
CA GLY A 37 0.01 7.67 -9.02
C GLY A 37 -1.04 6.61 -9.37
N PRO A 38 -1.96 6.87 -10.31
CA PRO A 38 -2.91 5.84 -10.74
C PRO A 38 -2.23 4.71 -11.52
N GLY A 39 -1.20 5.01 -12.31
CA GLY A 39 -0.55 4.05 -13.21
C GLY A 39 0.07 2.87 -12.47
N VAL A 40 0.71 3.10 -11.32
CA VAL A 40 1.30 2.00 -10.54
C VAL A 40 0.24 1.09 -9.91
N VAL A 41 -0.91 1.65 -9.50
CA VAL A 41 -2.02 0.87 -8.95
C VAL A 41 -2.67 0.00 -10.03
N TRP A 42 -2.88 0.57 -11.23
CA TRP A 42 -3.37 -0.19 -12.38
C TRP A 42 -2.38 -1.25 -12.86
N ALA A 43 -1.07 -1.00 -12.77
CA ALA A 43 -0.05 -2.02 -13.06
C ALA A 43 -0.17 -3.21 -12.09
N SER A 44 -0.38 -2.96 -10.79
CA SER A 44 -0.68 -4.02 -9.82
C SER A 44 -1.98 -4.74 -10.10
N PHE A 45 -3.02 -4.05 -10.58
CA PHE A 45 -4.28 -4.68 -10.97
C PHE A 45 -4.08 -5.67 -12.13
N VAL A 46 -3.34 -5.27 -13.17
CA VAL A 46 -3.04 -6.15 -14.32
C VAL A 46 -2.20 -7.36 -13.88
N ALA A 47 -1.20 -7.16 -13.01
CA ALA A 47 -0.42 -8.25 -12.45
C ALA A 47 -1.29 -9.21 -11.61
N THR A 48 -2.25 -8.68 -10.86
CA THR A 48 -3.20 -9.49 -10.08
C THR A 48 -4.15 -10.28 -10.98
N LEU A 49 -4.66 -9.67 -12.06
CA LEU A 49 -5.47 -10.38 -13.06
C LEU A 49 -4.71 -11.55 -13.71
N TYR A 50 -3.42 -11.38 -13.96
CA TYR A 50 -2.58 -12.46 -14.48
C TYR A 50 -2.49 -13.64 -13.50
N LEU A 51 -2.32 -13.39 -12.19
CA LEU A 51 -2.34 -14.45 -11.19
C LEU A 51 -3.72 -15.11 -11.05
N PHE A 52 -4.78 -14.31 -11.11
CA PHE A 52 -6.16 -14.79 -11.06
C PHE A 52 -6.50 -15.71 -12.25
N ALA A 53 -6.15 -15.31 -13.47
CA ALA A 53 -6.41 -16.09 -14.68
C ALA A 53 -5.72 -17.46 -14.67
N ASN A 54 -4.56 -17.57 -14.01
CA ASN A 54 -3.81 -18.81 -13.87
C ASN A 54 -4.18 -19.59 -12.60
N SER A 55 -5.17 -19.14 -11.82
CA SER A 55 -5.64 -19.77 -10.58
C SER A 55 -4.48 -20.14 -9.63
N VAL A 56 -3.48 -19.25 -9.53
CA VAL A 56 -2.28 -19.49 -8.74
C VAL A 56 -2.64 -19.62 -7.26
N SER A 57 -2.17 -20.69 -6.64
CA SER A 57 -2.27 -20.89 -5.19
C SER A 57 -0.93 -21.44 -4.70
N ALA A 58 -0.11 -20.59 -4.08
CA ALA A 58 1.20 -20.96 -3.57
C ALA A 58 1.68 -19.98 -2.49
N ASP A 59 2.50 -20.49 -1.59
CA ASP A 59 3.27 -19.69 -0.65
C ASP A 59 4.68 -19.46 -1.22
N PHE A 60 5.00 -18.21 -1.54
CA PHE A 60 6.28 -17.84 -2.14
C PHE A 60 7.22 -17.26 -1.10
N THR A 61 8.21 -18.05 -0.68
CA THR A 61 9.30 -17.57 0.19
C THR A 61 10.44 -16.99 -0.63
N TYR A 62 10.84 -15.75 -0.34
CA TYR A 62 11.90 -15.06 -1.09
C TYR A 62 13.23 -15.05 -0.34
N TRP A 63 13.22 -14.68 0.95
CA TRP A 63 14.40 -14.70 1.81
C TRP A 63 13.99 -14.80 3.29
N THR A 64 14.93 -15.17 4.16
CA THR A 64 14.70 -15.15 5.62
C THR A 64 14.93 -13.74 6.16
N TRP A 65 13.90 -13.13 6.76
CA TRP A 65 13.97 -11.76 7.26
C TRP A 65 14.62 -11.67 8.64
N ILE A 66 14.16 -12.49 9.59
CA ILE A 66 14.75 -12.59 10.93
C ILE A 66 15.14 -14.05 11.18
N LYS A 67 16.34 -14.25 11.72
CA LYS A 67 16.81 -15.55 12.21
C LYS A 67 17.48 -15.35 13.56
N SER A 68 16.91 -15.97 14.60
CA SER A 68 17.43 -15.95 15.96
C SER A 68 17.29 -17.33 16.59
N GLY A 69 18.37 -18.13 16.55
CA GLY A 69 18.35 -19.51 17.05
C GLY A 69 17.38 -20.38 16.24
N SER A 70 16.37 -20.94 16.92
CA SER A 70 15.29 -21.73 16.30
C SER A 70 14.14 -20.88 15.75
N PHE A 71 14.12 -19.57 16.03
CA PHE A 71 13.09 -18.66 15.55
C PHE A 71 13.49 -18.11 14.18
N GLU A 72 12.72 -18.46 13.14
CA GLU A 72 12.92 -17.98 11.79
C GLU A 72 11.64 -17.33 11.25
N VAL A 73 11.78 -16.12 10.73
CA VAL A 73 10.68 -15.36 10.10
C VAL A 73 11.04 -15.18 8.63
N PRO A 74 10.45 -15.98 7.72
CA PRO A 74 10.63 -15.76 6.29
C PRO A 74 9.90 -14.49 5.84
N PHE A 75 10.45 -13.81 4.84
CA PHE A 75 9.65 -12.94 3.98
C PHE A 75 9.01 -13.82 2.91
N ASN A 76 7.75 -14.19 3.16
CA ASN A 76 6.94 -14.97 2.26
C ASN A 76 5.63 -14.25 1.92
N LEU A 77 5.20 -14.41 0.66
CA LEU A 77 3.93 -13.89 0.19
C LEU A 77 2.99 -15.07 -0.07
N LEU A 78 1.92 -15.16 0.72
CA LEU A 78 0.87 -16.15 0.54
C LEU A 78 -0.06 -15.67 -0.55
N VAL A 79 -0.06 -16.37 -1.68
CA VAL A 79 -0.92 -16.11 -2.81
C VAL A 79 -1.92 -17.25 -2.87
N ASP A 80 -3.10 -17.05 -2.33
CA ASP A 80 -4.24 -17.95 -2.47
C ASP A 80 -5.42 -17.25 -3.17
N GLN A 81 -6.53 -17.97 -3.35
CA GLN A 81 -7.72 -17.45 -4.02
C GLN A 81 -8.35 -16.26 -3.27
N LEU A 82 -8.27 -16.25 -1.93
CA LEU A 82 -8.80 -15.17 -1.11
C LEU A 82 -7.93 -13.92 -1.21
N SER A 83 -6.61 -14.06 -1.09
CA SER A 83 -5.63 -13.00 -1.23
C SER A 83 -5.68 -12.38 -2.62
N ILE A 84 -5.80 -13.19 -3.69
CA ILE A 84 -5.96 -12.67 -5.06
C ILE A 84 -7.26 -11.87 -5.18
N PHE A 85 -8.37 -12.39 -4.66
CA PHE A 85 -9.65 -11.67 -4.69
C PHE A 85 -9.54 -10.32 -3.96
N MET A 86 -8.94 -10.30 -2.76
CA MET A 86 -8.71 -9.06 -2.01
C MET A 86 -7.78 -8.11 -2.76
N CYS A 87 -6.73 -8.61 -3.40
CA CYS A 87 -5.84 -7.80 -4.24
C CYS A 87 -6.60 -7.15 -5.41
N LEU A 88 -7.52 -7.86 -6.06
CA LEU A 88 -8.36 -7.31 -7.13
C LEU A 88 -9.26 -6.19 -6.62
N VAL A 89 -9.85 -6.35 -5.44
CA VAL A 89 -10.67 -5.30 -4.81
C VAL A 89 -9.81 -4.09 -4.47
N ILE A 90 -8.66 -4.29 -3.83
CA ILE A 90 -7.75 -3.21 -3.42
C ILE A 90 -7.22 -2.44 -4.64
N THR A 91 -6.74 -3.14 -5.67
CA THR A 91 -6.14 -2.51 -6.85
C THR A 91 -7.18 -2.01 -7.85
N GLY A 92 -8.33 -2.67 -7.96
CA GLY A 92 -9.43 -2.24 -8.83
C GLY A 92 -10.18 -1.04 -8.27
N VAL A 93 -10.75 -1.16 -7.06
CA VAL A 93 -11.46 -0.05 -6.40
C VAL A 93 -10.48 1.05 -6.03
N GLY A 94 -9.30 0.70 -5.50
CA GLY A 94 -8.24 1.68 -5.21
C GLY A 94 -7.77 2.39 -6.48
N GLY A 95 -7.60 1.69 -7.60
CA GLY A 95 -7.24 2.29 -8.88
C GLY A 95 -8.28 3.30 -9.36
N LEU A 96 -9.57 3.01 -9.21
CA LEU A 96 -10.65 3.95 -9.49
C LEU A 96 -10.61 5.18 -8.57
N ILE A 97 -10.40 4.98 -7.26
CA ILE A 97 -10.31 6.08 -6.28
C ILE A 97 -9.12 6.98 -6.60
N VAL A 98 -7.94 6.41 -6.88
CA VAL A 98 -6.73 7.18 -7.24
C VAL A 98 -6.91 7.91 -8.56
N THR A 99 -7.57 7.28 -9.53
CA THR A 99 -7.90 7.93 -10.82
C THR A 99 -8.86 9.10 -10.63
N TYR A 100 -9.90 8.93 -9.80
CA TYR A 100 -10.82 10.01 -9.45
C TYR A 100 -10.12 11.15 -8.72
N ALA A 101 -9.19 10.83 -7.81
CA ALA A 101 -8.42 11.80 -7.06
C ALA A 101 -7.59 12.76 -7.95
N VAL A 102 -7.22 12.35 -9.17
CA VAL A 102 -6.53 13.23 -10.14
C VAL A 102 -7.36 14.47 -10.44
N GLY A 103 -8.66 14.30 -10.70
CA GLY A 103 -9.56 15.43 -10.96
C GLY A 103 -9.91 16.19 -9.68
N TYR A 104 -10.09 15.46 -8.57
CA TYR A 104 -10.49 16.06 -7.29
C TYR A 104 -9.40 16.99 -6.71
N MET A 105 -8.13 16.61 -6.82
CA MET A 105 -6.99 17.35 -6.25
C MET A 105 -6.37 18.37 -7.22
N ASP A 106 -6.93 18.57 -8.41
CA ASP A 106 -6.31 19.38 -9.47
C ASP A 106 -6.03 20.84 -9.05
N LYS A 107 -6.83 21.37 -8.12
CA LYS A 107 -6.70 22.73 -7.58
C LYS A 107 -5.63 22.89 -6.49
N GLU A 108 -5.12 21.80 -5.92
CA GLU A 108 -4.09 21.85 -4.88
C GLU A 108 -2.72 22.18 -5.47
N ASP A 109 -1.82 22.81 -4.71
CA ASP A 109 -0.48 23.16 -5.18
C ASP A 109 0.36 21.94 -5.57
N GLY A 110 1.34 22.12 -6.45
CA GLY A 110 2.18 21.02 -6.97
C GLY A 110 2.77 20.09 -5.90
N PRO A 111 3.41 20.61 -4.84
CA PRO A 111 3.95 19.79 -3.76
C PRO A 111 2.88 19.04 -2.96
N SER A 112 1.75 19.70 -2.67
CA SER A 112 0.62 19.08 -1.96
C SER A 112 -0.03 17.98 -2.80
N TYR A 113 -0.13 18.19 -4.12
CA TYR A 113 -0.62 17.22 -5.09
C TYR A 113 0.25 15.95 -5.08
N ALA A 114 1.56 16.07 -5.32
CA ALA A 114 2.46 14.92 -5.29
C ALA A 114 2.46 14.19 -3.95
N ARG A 115 2.41 14.92 -2.84
CA ARG A 115 2.33 14.34 -1.49
C ARG A 115 1.06 13.52 -1.27
N PHE A 116 -0.09 13.98 -1.76
CA PHE A 116 -1.33 13.23 -1.65
C PHE A 116 -1.24 11.87 -2.36
N PHE A 117 -0.75 11.86 -3.60
CA PHE A 117 -0.57 10.62 -4.35
C PHE A 117 0.48 9.70 -3.74
N THR A 118 1.56 10.23 -3.17
CA THR A 118 2.49 9.43 -2.36
C THR A 118 1.75 8.71 -1.22
N TYR A 119 0.89 9.40 -0.47
CA TYR A 119 0.17 8.79 0.65
C TYR A 119 -0.85 7.75 0.18
N MET A 120 -1.51 7.97 -0.96
CA MET A 120 -2.38 6.98 -1.58
C MET A 120 -1.62 5.72 -2.00
N ASP A 121 -0.46 5.87 -2.63
CA ASP A 121 0.37 4.75 -3.05
C ASP A 121 0.91 3.96 -1.85
N VAL A 122 1.33 4.64 -0.78
CA VAL A 122 1.71 3.98 0.49
C VAL A 122 0.51 3.23 1.08
N PHE A 123 -0.70 3.79 1.04
CA PHE A 123 -1.91 3.13 1.54
C PHE A 123 -2.22 1.84 0.75
N VAL A 124 -2.16 1.90 -0.58
CA VAL A 124 -2.37 0.73 -1.45
C VAL A 124 -1.30 -0.33 -1.20
N PHE A 125 -0.03 0.07 -1.11
CA PHE A 125 1.07 -0.83 -0.74
C PHE A 125 0.84 -1.51 0.60
N SER A 126 0.43 -0.75 1.62
CA SER A 126 0.19 -1.29 2.97
C SER A 126 -0.95 -2.31 2.98
N MET A 127 -2.05 -2.02 2.28
CA MET A 127 -3.17 -2.95 2.12
C MET A 127 -2.77 -4.22 1.38
N LEU A 128 -1.95 -4.10 0.32
CA LEU A 128 -1.45 -5.26 -0.43
C LEU A 128 -0.50 -6.12 0.42
N LEU A 129 0.39 -5.50 1.20
CA LEU A 129 1.27 -6.21 2.12
C LEU A 129 0.46 -6.99 3.16
N LEU A 130 -0.60 -6.38 3.69
CA LEU A 130 -1.47 -7.00 4.69
C LEU A 130 -2.15 -8.26 4.16
N VAL A 131 -2.70 -8.22 2.94
CA VAL A 131 -3.45 -9.36 2.37
C VAL A 131 -2.56 -10.45 1.77
N LEU A 132 -1.33 -10.11 1.38
CA LEU A 132 -0.33 -11.07 0.87
C LEU A 132 0.60 -11.59 1.96
N ALA A 133 0.47 -11.13 3.21
CA ALA A 133 1.35 -11.54 4.30
C ALA A 133 1.25 -13.06 4.53
N GLY A 134 2.35 -13.78 4.30
CA GLY A 134 2.42 -15.22 4.55
C GLY A 134 2.71 -15.60 6.01
N ASN A 135 2.81 -14.62 6.91
CA ASN A 135 2.95 -14.84 8.35
C ASN A 135 2.41 -13.67 9.16
N PHE A 136 2.15 -13.93 10.45
CA PHE A 136 1.57 -12.96 11.38
C PHE A 136 2.42 -11.68 11.55
N ILE A 137 3.74 -11.78 11.42
CA ILE A 137 4.62 -10.63 11.60
C ILE A 137 4.44 -9.64 10.44
N PHE A 138 4.45 -10.11 9.19
CA PHE A 138 4.17 -9.23 8.05
C PHE A 138 2.71 -8.76 8.01
N LEU A 139 1.79 -9.53 8.56
CA LEU A 139 0.39 -9.10 8.73
C LEU A 139 0.32 -7.90 9.69
N ILE A 140 0.98 -7.97 10.85
CA ILE A 140 1.05 -6.87 11.82
C ILE A 140 1.76 -5.65 11.22
N VAL A 141 2.85 -5.86 10.45
CA VAL A 141 3.55 -4.78 9.74
C VAL A 141 2.63 -4.11 8.73
N GLY A 142 1.93 -4.88 7.89
CA GLY A 142 0.96 -4.36 6.93
C GLY A 142 -0.15 -3.58 7.64
N TRP A 143 -0.67 -4.12 8.73
CA TRP A 143 -1.71 -3.48 9.54
C TRP A 143 -1.26 -2.14 10.13
N ALA A 144 -0.09 -2.09 10.78
CA ALA A 144 0.47 -0.86 11.33
C ALA A 144 0.71 0.20 10.23
N LEU A 145 1.16 -0.23 9.05
CA LEU A 145 1.35 0.65 7.89
C LEU A 145 0.02 1.19 7.35
N VAL A 146 -1.06 0.41 7.36
CA VAL A 146 -2.41 0.89 7.02
C VAL A 146 -2.86 1.97 8.01
N GLY A 147 -2.60 1.78 9.31
CA GLY A 147 -2.84 2.80 10.33
C GLY A 147 -2.04 4.09 10.09
N LEU A 148 -0.75 3.97 9.77
CA LEU A 148 0.13 5.09 9.49
C LEU A 148 -0.25 5.87 8.23
N SER A 149 -0.53 5.17 7.13
CA SER A 149 -0.95 5.79 5.87
C SER A 149 -2.32 6.48 6.00
N SER A 150 -3.24 5.89 6.76
CA SER A 150 -4.53 6.53 7.09
C SER A 150 -4.33 7.81 7.90
N TYR A 151 -3.40 7.82 8.86
CA TYR A 151 -3.04 9.02 9.61
C TYR A 151 -2.55 10.15 8.68
N PHE A 152 -1.68 9.84 7.72
CA PHE A 152 -1.19 10.83 6.75
C PHE A 152 -2.29 11.37 5.84
N LEU A 153 -3.22 10.52 5.39
CA LEU A 153 -4.34 10.92 4.53
C LEU A 153 -5.37 11.78 5.29
N ILE A 154 -5.77 11.39 6.50
CA ILE A 154 -6.71 12.18 7.32
C ILE A 154 -6.08 13.52 7.72
N GLY A 155 -4.78 13.49 8.06
CA GLY A 155 -4.01 14.67 8.45
C GLY A 155 -3.49 15.50 7.27
N PHE A 156 -3.91 15.23 6.03
CA PHE A 156 -3.34 15.85 4.84
C PHE A 156 -3.37 17.39 4.89
N TRP A 157 -4.49 17.98 5.28
CA TRP A 157 -4.59 19.42 5.55
C TRP A 157 -4.14 19.75 6.98
N TYR A 158 -2.84 19.57 7.24
CA TYR A 158 -2.21 19.76 8.55
C TYR A 158 -2.39 21.19 9.13
N HIS A 159 -2.68 22.19 8.30
CA HIS A 159 -3.02 23.54 8.75
C HIS A 159 -4.36 23.60 9.52
N ARG A 160 -5.27 22.66 9.28
CA ARG A 160 -6.57 22.59 9.97
C ARG A 160 -6.42 21.79 11.25
N ARG A 161 -6.55 22.47 12.40
CA ARG A 161 -6.46 21.81 13.72
C ARG A 161 -7.46 20.65 13.88
N SER A 162 -8.66 20.77 13.31
CA SER A 162 -9.66 19.69 13.32
C SER A 162 -9.16 18.42 12.61
N ALA A 163 -8.47 18.56 11.47
CA ALA A 163 -7.92 17.42 10.73
C ALA A 163 -6.79 16.73 11.52
N VAL A 164 -5.90 17.50 12.14
CA VAL A 164 -4.81 16.96 12.97
C VAL A 164 -5.35 16.20 14.20
N LEU A 165 -6.38 16.76 14.87
CA LEU A 165 -7.02 16.09 16.00
C LEU A 165 -7.74 14.81 15.58
N ALA A 166 -8.43 14.82 14.43
CA ALA A 166 -9.08 13.64 13.88
C ALA A 166 -8.08 12.55 13.51
N ALA A 167 -6.98 12.92 12.82
CA ALA A 167 -5.91 11.99 12.46
C ALA A 167 -5.29 11.35 13.71
N ARG A 168 -4.95 12.17 14.73
CA ARG A 168 -4.42 11.67 16.00
C ARG A 168 -5.39 10.71 16.68
N LYS A 169 -6.70 11.03 16.70
CA LYS A 169 -7.71 10.14 17.29
C LYS A 169 -7.76 8.81 16.55
N ALA A 170 -7.82 8.83 15.22
CA ALA A 170 -7.84 7.62 14.40
C ALA A 170 -6.59 6.75 14.63
N PHE A 171 -5.40 7.38 14.67
CA PHE A 171 -4.14 6.67 14.89
C PHE A 171 -4.07 6.03 16.27
N VAL A 172 -4.43 6.75 17.33
CA VAL A 172 -4.44 6.19 18.70
C VAL A 172 -5.40 5.01 18.81
N MET A 173 -6.60 5.12 18.23
CA MET A 173 -7.55 4.00 18.22
C MET A 173 -7.01 2.79 17.45
N ASN A 174 -6.28 3.02 16.34
CA ASN A 174 -5.65 1.93 15.59
C ASN A 174 -4.56 1.23 16.41
N VAL A 175 -3.66 2.00 17.03
CA VAL A 175 -2.55 1.45 17.84
C VAL A 175 -3.06 0.63 19.02
N ILE A 176 -4.19 1.00 19.63
CA ILE A 176 -4.84 0.18 20.66
C ILE A 176 -5.27 -1.17 20.08
N GLY A 177 -5.81 -1.19 18.85
CA GLY A 177 -6.10 -2.41 18.11
C GLY A 177 -4.83 -3.23 17.79
N ASP A 178 -3.74 -2.56 17.41
CA ASP A 178 -2.45 -3.21 17.13
C ASP A 178 -1.92 -3.94 18.36
N VAL A 179 -2.01 -3.33 19.56
CA VAL A 179 -1.68 -4.00 20.82
C VAL A 179 -2.57 -5.21 21.05
N GLY A 180 -3.87 -5.11 20.77
CA GLY A 180 -4.80 -6.23 20.88
C GLY A 180 -4.49 -7.41 19.95
N MET A 181 -3.88 -7.17 18.78
CA MET A 181 -3.44 -8.25 17.87
C MET A 181 -2.11 -8.89 18.29
N ILE A 182 -1.28 -8.18 19.05
CA ILE A 182 0.03 -8.67 19.49
C ILE A 182 -0.09 -9.54 20.76
N LEU A 183 -1.08 -9.28 21.62
CA LEU A 183 -1.36 -10.01 22.85
C LEU A 183 -1.97 -11.39 22.59
#